data_AF-A0A7S2UPE1-F1
#
_entry.id   AF-A0A7S2UPE1-F1
#
_cell.length_a   1.000
_cell.length_b   1.000
_cell.length_c   1.000
_cell.angle_alpha   90.00
_cell.angle_beta   90.00
_cell.angle_gamma   90.00
#
_symmetry.space_group_name_H-M   'P 1'
#
loop_
_entity.id
_entity.type
_entity.pdbx_description
1 polymer ?
#
loop_
_entity_poly.entity_id
_entity_poly.type
_entity_poly.pdbx_seq_one_letter_code
_entity_poly.pdbx_strand_id
1 'polypeptide(L)'
;MILNCPECGVDSCRKCGDEPHIPLKCSEVEKKTETNGRKVVEEAMTAAKVRICPKCKKGFFKSDGCNKITCACGTFICYVCRQPIPPKVGYAHFCQTAHCQHQSCHKCPLYSNAEEDDKRAMREAGMKAVAQVQSNNVASTRSSSSSSTSAPIQVRVDVDALLQVPSPRRAVPFGMARRH
;
A
#
# COMPACT_ATOMS: atom_id res chain seq x y z
N MET A 1 27.69 4.89 -18.65
CA MET A 1 28.15 4.23 -19.88
C MET A 1 27.05 3.26 -20.29
N ILE A 2 26.55 3.40 -21.52
CA ILE A 2 25.44 2.60 -22.05
C ILE A 2 26.04 1.42 -22.84
N LEU A 3 25.40 0.26 -22.75
CA LEU A 3 25.64 -0.94 -23.53
C LEU A 3 24.39 -1.20 -24.38
N ASN A 4 24.54 -1.19 -25.70
CA ASN A 4 23.48 -1.55 -26.64
C ASN A 4 23.60 -3.04 -27.02
N CYS A 5 22.50 -3.79 -26.92
CA CYS A 5 22.46 -5.17 -27.39
C CYS A 5 22.15 -5.20 -28.90
N PRO A 6 23.03 -5.75 -29.76
CA PRO A 6 22.83 -5.73 -31.21
C PRO A 6 21.72 -6.66 -31.70
N GLU A 7 21.30 -7.65 -30.90
CA GLU A 7 20.26 -8.60 -31.31
C GLU A 7 18.84 -8.11 -30.99
N CYS A 8 18.65 -7.42 -29.86
CA CYS A 8 17.34 -6.92 -29.43
C CYS A 8 17.22 -5.39 -29.44
N GLY A 9 18.31 -4.66 -29.70
CA GLY A 9 18.36 -3.20 -29.74
C GLY A 9 18.19 -2.50 -28.40
N VAL A 10 18.16 -3.24 -27.28
CA VAL A 10 17.92 -2.67 -25.95
C VAL A 10 19.19 -2.06 -25.37
N ASP A 11 19.07 -0.84 -24.88
CA ASP A 11 20.11 -0.12 -24.16
C ASP A 11 20.06 -0.41 -22.66
N SER A 12 21.22 -0.67 -22.06
CA SER A 12 21.38 -0.92 -20.62
C SER A 12 22.60 -0.21 -20.05
N CYS A 13 22.65 0.03 -18.75
CA CYS A 13 23.84 0.54 -18.09
C CYS A 13 24.89 -0.56 -18.00
N ARG A 14 26.08 -0.33 -18.57
CA ARG A 14 27.17 -1.32 -18.55
C ARG A 14 27.59 -1.76 -17.14
N LYS A 15 27.38 -0.92 -16.12
CA LYS A 15 27.84 -1.20 -14.75
C LYS A 15 26.86 -2.03 -13.94
N CYS A 16 25.56 -1.81 -14.09
CA CYS A 16 24.54 -2.48 -13.27
C CYS A 16 23.54 -3.32 -14.08
N GLY A 17 23.53 -3.21 -15.42
CA GLY A 17 22.60 -3.91 -16.29
C GLY A 17 21.18 -3.34 -16.30
N ASP A 18 20.87 -2.33 -15.48
CA ASP A 18 19.59 -1.65 -15.46
C ASP A 18 19.41 -0.68 -16.65
N GLU A 19 18.26 -0.01 -16.71
CA GLU A 19 17.99 0.99 -17.73
C GLU A 19 19.03 2.14 -17.73
N PRO A 20 19.28 2.78 -18.89
CA PRO A 20 20.20 3.90 -18.98
C PRO A 20 19.76 5.05 -18.08
N HIS A 21 20.65 5.47 -17.18
CA HIS A 21 20.32 6.43 -16.11
C HIS A 21 21.28 7.62 -16.06
N ILE A 22 21.87 8.00 -17.20
CA ILE A 22 22.76 9.16 -17.31
C ILE A 22 21.88 10.44 -17.20
N PRO A 23 22.26 11.46 -16.40
CA PRO A 23 23.57 11.73 -15.80
C PRO A 23 23.83 11.13 -14.40
N LEU A 24 22.87 10.41 -13.83
CA LEU A 24 22.98 9.84 -12.48
C LEU A 24 24.00 8.71 -12.42
N LYS A 25 24.69 8.59 -11.28
CA LYS A 25 25.57 7.45 -10.98
C LYS A 25 24.72 6.23 -10.60
N CYS A 26 25.24 5.02 -10.81
CA CYS A 26 24.53 3.78 -10.45
C CYS A 26 24.14 3.70 -8.96
N SER A 27 24.84 4.43 -8.07
CA SER A 27 24.54 4.52 -6.64
C SER A 27 23.38 5.45 -6.31
N GLU A 28 23.03 6.36 -7.21
CA GLU A 28 21.96 7.36 -7.04
C GLU A 28 20.63 6.89 -7.64
N VAL A 29 20.66 5.77 -8.35
CA VAL A 29 19.49 5.21 -9.04
C VAL A 29 18.88 4.16 -8.11
N GLU A 30 17.63 4.38 -7.73
CA GLU A 30 16.88 3.40 -6.96
C GLU A 30 16.81 2.10 -7.76
N LYS A 31 17.26 1.00 -7.17
CA LYS A 31 17.23 -0.31 -7.83
C LYS A 31 15.78 -0.73 -8.07
N LYS A 32 15.52 -1.42 -9.18
CA LYS A 32 14.18 -1.95 -9.51
C LYS A 32 13.58 -2.81 -8.39
N THR A 33 14.41 -3.50 -7.63
CA THR A 33 14.00 -4.30 -6.47
C THR A 33 13.52 -3.44 -5.29
N GLU A 34 14.16 -2.30 -5.04
CA GLU A 34 13.81 -1.37 -3.97
C GLU A 34 12.53 -0.59 -4.30
N THR A 35 12.42 -0.10 -5.54
CA THR A 35 11.20 0.56 -6.04
C THR A 35 10.00 -0.38 -6.08
N ASN A 36 10.19 -1.66 -6.42
CA ASN A 36 9.11 -2.65 -6.38
C ASN A 36 8.67 -2.93 -4.93
N GLY A 37 9.62 -3.12 -4.01
CA GLY A 37 9.32 -3.30 -2.59
C GLY A 37 8.51 -2.15 -1.99
N ARG A 38 8.87 -0.90 -2.32
CA ARG A 38 8.11 0.28 -1.91
C ARG A 38 6.70 0.32 -2.50
N LYS A 39 6.55 0.07 -3.80
CA LYS A 39 5.24 0.04 -4.48
C LYS A 39 4.29 -0.96 -3.84
N VAL A 40 4.76 -2.18 -3.54
CA VAL A 40 3.95 -3.21 -2.87
C VAL A 40 3.41 -2.72 -1.52
N VAL A 41 4.23 -2.02 -0.74
CA VAL A 41 3.81 -1.46 0.56
C VAL A 41 2.81 -0.32 0.37
N GLU A 42 3.07 0.61 -0.55
CA GLU A 42 2.16 1.72 -0.89
C GLU A 42 0.79 1.22 -1.37
N GLU A 43 0.77 0.22 -2.25
CA GLU A 43 -0.44 -0.42 -2.74
C GLU A 43 -1.21 -1.12 -1.62
N ALA A 44 -0.52 -1.86 -0.73
CA ALA A 44 -1.15 -2.54 0.41
C ALA A 44 -1.80 -1.55 1.39
N MET A 45 -1.12 -0.42 1.68
CA MET A 45 -1.69 0.64 2.51
C MET A 45 -2.91 1.29 1.84
N THR A 46 -2.82 1.58 0.55
CA THR A 46 -3.95 2.15 -0.21
C THR A 46 -5.15 1.21 -0.22
N ALA A 47 -4.92 -0.09 -0.45
CA ALA A 47 -5.94 -1.12 -0.41
C ALA A 47 -6.55 -1.32 0.99
N ALA A 48 -5.82 -1.00 2.06
CA ALA A 48 -6.34 -1.08 3.42
C ALA A 48 -7.39 0.00 3.71
N LYS A 49 -7.20 1.20 3.17
CA LYS A 49 -8.15 2.33 3.29
C LYS A 49 -9.45 2.07 2.53
N VAL A 50 -9.35 1.55 1.30
CA VAL A 50 -10.52 1.21 0.49
C VAL A 50 -11.18 -0.06 1.01
N ARG A 51 -12.46 -0.01 1.37
CA ARG A 51 -13.23 -1.20 1.73
C ARG A 51 -13.93 -1.75 0.51
N ILE A 52 -14.01 -3.08 0.40
CA ILE A 52 -14.58 -3.77 -0.75
C ILE A 52 -15.86 -4.47 -0.33
N CYS A 53 -16.93 -4.29 -1.10
CA CYS A 53 -18.17 -5.04 -0.86
C CYS A 53 -17.96 -6.54 -1.13
N PRO A 54 -18.27 -7.44 -0.19
CA PRO A 54 -18.06 -8.88 -0.38
C PRO A 54 -18.92 -9.45 -1.52
N LYS A 55 -20.10 -8.84 -1.79
CA LYS A 55 -21.06 -9.28 -2.81
C LYS A 55 -20.74 -8.76 -4.20
N CYS A 56 -20.62 -7.44 -4.39
CA CYS A 56 -20.45 -6.83 -5.72
C CYS A 56 -19.02 -6.33 -6.01
N LYS A 57 -18.09 -6.48 -5.06
CA LYS A 57 -16.68 -6.07 -5.17
C LYS A 57 -16.43 -4.57 -5.43
N LYS A 58 -17.46 -3.72 -5.33
CA LYS A 58 -17.30 -2.26 -5.44
C LYS A 58 -16.56 -1.71 -4.22
N GLY A 59 -15.59 -0.84 -4.47
CA GLY A 59 -14.85 -0.11 -3.44
C GLY A 59 -15.64 1.05 -2.86
N PHE A 60 -15.47 1.30 -1.57
CA PHE A 60 -16.04 2.44 -0.86
C PHE A 60 -15.14 2.88 0.31
N PHE A 61 -15.30 4.12 0.72
CA PHE A 61 -14.68 4.71 1.91
C PHE A 61 -15.78 5.28 2.81
N LYS A 62 -15.51 5.37 4.11
CA LYS A 62 -16.40 6.05 5.05
C LYS A 62 -15.88 7.47 5.20
N SER A 63 -16.69 8.48 4.86
CA SER A 63 -16.40 9.87 5.22
C SER A 63 -16.80 10.13 6.67
N ASP A 64 -18.05 9.87 7.02
CA ASP A 64 -18.62 10.17 8.33
C ASP A 64 -19.77 9.21 8.70
N GLY A 65 -20.16 9.20 9.98
CA GLY A 65 -21.35 8.49 10.46
C GLY A 65 -21.09 7.14 11.13
N CYS A 66 -22.10 6.25 11.11
CA CYS A 66 -22.03 4.95 11.77
C CYS A 66 -21.29 3.90 10.93
N ASN A 67 -20.81 2.84 11.58
CA ASN A 67 -20.04 1.76 10.96
C ASN A 67 -20.91 0.76 10.16
N LYS A 68 -22.24 0.94 10.12
CA LYS A 68 -23.15 0.19 9.25
C LYS A 68 -23.22 0.88 7.89
N ILE A 69 -22.48 0.37 6.92
CA ILE A 69 -22.48 0.89 5.55
C ILE A 69 -23.49 0.10 4.70
N THR A 70 -24.28 0.81 3.90
CA THR A 70 -25.16 0.20 2.90
C THR A 70 -24.50 0.34 1.53
N CYS A 71 -24.15 -0.78 0.91
CA CYS A 71 -23.62 -0.78 -0.45
C CYS A 71 -24.75 -0.49 -1.46
N ALA A 72 -24.41 0.08 -2.62
CA ALA A 72 -25.36 0.30 -3.72
C ALA A 72 -26.06 -0.98 -4.21
N CYS A 73 -25.47 -2.16 -3.99
CA CYS A 73 -26.11 -3.45 -4.28
C CYS A 73 -27.10 -3.94 -3.21
N GLY A 74 -27.38 -3.13 -2.17
CA GLY A 74 -28.30 -3.42 -1.08
C GLY A 74 -27.72 -4.24 0.08
N THR A 75 -26.43 -4.61 0.04
CA THR A 75 -25.79 -5.36 1.13
C THR A 75 -25.32 -4.42 2.24
N PHE A 76 -25.65 -4.75 3.49
CA PHE A 76 -25.08 -4.07 4.66
C PHE A 76 -23.72 -4.66 5.01
N ILE A 77 -22.76 -3.80 5.35
CA ILE A 77 -21.38 -4.18 5.62
C ILE A 77 -20.91 -3.43 6.87
N CYS A 78 -20.21 -4.12 7.75
CA CYS A 78 -19.54 -3.47 8.89
C CYS A 78 -18.20 -2.88 8.43
N TYR A 79 -17.99 -1.59 8.70
CA TYR A 79 -16.73 -0.91 8.35
C TYR A 79 -15.51 -1.48 9.09
N VAL A 80 -15.72 -1.91 10.34
CA VAL A 80 -14.67 -2.40 11.26
C VAL A 80 -14.21 -3.81 10.86
N CYS A 81 -15.11 -4.79 10.90
CA CYS A 81 -14.75 -6.19 10.64
C CYS A 81 -14.82 -6.61 9.16
N ARG A 82 -15.26 -5.70 8.27
CA ARG A 82 -15.43 -5.92 6.81
C ARG A 82 -16.43 -7.03 6.44
N GLN A 83 -17.15 -7.59 7.41
CA GLN A 83 -18.11 -8.66 7.19
C GLN A 83 -19.47 -8.12 6.70
N PRO A 84 -20.19 -8.88 5.85
CA PRO A 84 -21.56 -8.57 5.52
C PRO A 84 -22.46 -8.74 6.76
N ILE A 85 -23.34 -7.77 6.98
CA ILE A 85 -24.35 -7.81 8.03
C ILE A 85 -25.65 -8.36 7.42
N PRO A 86 -26.16 -9.51 7.89
CA PRO A 86 -27.46 -10.00 7.44
C PRO A 86 -28.57 -8.98 7.74
N PRO A 87 -29.56 -8.81 6.85
CA PRO A 87 -30.65 -7.83 7.04
C PRO A 87 -31.41 -8.04 8.36
N LYS A 88 -31.54 -9.30 8.80
CA LYS A 88 -32.19 -9.67 10.07
C LYS A 88 -31.40 -9.26 11.31
N VAL A 89 -30.08 -9.17 11.22
CA VAL A 89 -29.20 -8.79 12.33
C VAL A 89 -29.12 -7.28 12.44
N GLY A 90 -28.90 -6.59 11.31
CA GLY A 90 -28.86 -5.12 11.26
C GLY A 90 -27.98 -4.51 12.34
N TYR A 91 -28.59 -3.76 13.27
CA TYR A 91 -27.89 -3.08 14.36
C TYR A 91 -27.47 -4.00 15.52
N ALA A 92 -27.98 -5.23 15.61
CA ALA A 92 -27.58 -6.19 16.66
C ALA A 92 -26.13 -6.68 16.53
N HIS A 93 -25.52 -6.48 15.36
CA HIS A 93 -24.08 -6.69 15.12
C HIS A 93 -23.21 -5.77 15.98
N PHE A 94 -23.72 -4.59 16.31
CA PHE A 94 -22.99 -3.59 17.06
C PHE A 94 -23.28 -3.71 18.56
N CYS A 95 -22.30 -3.31 19.37
CA CYS A 95 -22.50 -3.22 20.80
C CYS A 95 -23.48 -2.08 21.11
N GLN A 96 -24.49 -2.37 21.93
CA GLN A 96 -25.49 -1.40 22.37
C GLN A 96 -25.22 -0.90 23.80
N THR A 97 -24.22 -1.46 24.47
CA THR A 97 -23.84 -1.05 25.82
C THR A 97 -23.08 0.27 25.75
N ALA A 98 -23.62 1.30 26.41
CA ALA A 98 -22.95 2.60 26.53
C ALA A 98 -21.57 2.45 27.17
N HIS A 99 -20.58 3.19 26.68
CA HIS A 99 -19.18 3.19 27.18
C HIS A 99 -18.50 1.81 27.25
N CYS A 100 -18.95 0.84 26.45
CA CYS A 100 -18.28 -0.45 26.36
C CYS A 100 -16.87 -0.30 25.75
N GLN A 101 -15.86 -0.89 26.37
CA GLN A 101 -14.48 -0.90 25.87
C GLN A 101 -14.23 -2.01 24.83
N HIS A 102 -15.27 -2.78 24.48
CA HIS A 102 -15.28 -3.82 23.44
C HIS A 102 -14.27 -4.97 23.59
N GLN A 103 -13.53 -5.06 24.70
CA GLN A 103 -12.57 -6.14 24.95
C GLN A 103 -13.24 -7.50 25.18
N SER A 104 -14.40 -7.52 25.84
CA SER A 104 -15.11 -8.74 26.25
C SER A 104 -16.45 -8.98 25.54
N CYS A 105 -16.99 -7.98 24.84
CA CYS A 105 -18.34 -8.08 24.26
C CYS A 105 -18.38 -8.75 22.88
N HIS A 106 -17.21 -8.95 22.24
CA HIS A 106 -17.05 -9.51 20.88
C HIS A 106 -17.91 -8.87 19.76
N LYS A 107 -18.50 -7.69 20.01
CA LYS A 107 -19.31 -6.92 19.06
C LYS A 107 -18.52 -5.72 18.53
N CYS A 108 -18.90 -5.23 17.34
CA CYS A 108 -18.27 -4.06 16.76
C CYS A 108 -18.82 -2.74 17.36
N PRO A 109 -18.01 -1.68 17.49
CA PRO A 109 -18.51 -0.36 17.87
C PRO A 109 -19.38 0.22 16.76
N LEU A 110 -20.52 0.81 17.11
CA LEU A 110 -21.41 1.45 16.11
C LEU A 110 -20.82 2.75 15.58
N TYR A 111 -20.14 3.50 16.45
CA TYR A 111 -19.48 4.76 16.13
C TYR A 111 -18.02 4.69 16.54
N SER A 112 -17.16 5.21 15.67
CA SER A 112 -15.72 5.32 15.87
C SER A 112 -15.20 6.43 14.97
N ASN A 113 -13.99 6.91 15.27
CA ASN A 113 -13.32 7.90 14.45
C ASN A 113 -12.80 7.22 13.18
N ALA A 114 -13.39 7.56 12.03
CA ALA A 114 -13.07 6.93 10.75
C ALA A 114 -11.62 7.18 10.32
N GLU A 115 -11.09 8.37 10.59
CA GLU A 115 -9.72 8.73 10.24
C GLU A 115 -8.70 7.91 11.04
N GLU A 116 -8.91 7.78 12.35
CA GLU A 116 -8.05 6.98 13.23
C GLU A 116 -8.12 5.48 12.91
N ASP A 117 -9.31 4.96 12.59
CA ASP A 117 -9.49 3.57 12.14
C ASP A 117 -8.77 3.31 10.81
N ASP A 118 -8.85 4.24 9.86
CA ASP A 118 -8.17 4.14 8.57
C ASP A 118 -6.65 4.22 8.75
N LYS A 119 -6.13 5.16 9.56
CA LYS A 119 -4.70 5.25 9.90
C LYS A 119 -4.19 3.95 10.50
N ARG A 120 -4.95 3.36 11.44
CA ARG A 120 -4.61 2.07 12.06
C ARG A 120 -4.56 0.94 11.03
N ALA A 121 -5.58 0.85 10.18
CA ALA A 121 -5.66 -0.18 9.15
C ALA A 121 -4.53 -0.06 8.11
N MET A 122 -4.21 1.18 7.69
CA MET A 122 -3.10 1.45 6.78
C MET A 122 -1.76 1.09 7.43
N ARG A 123 -1.52 1.47 8.69
CA ARG A 123 -0.28 1.11 9.41
C ARG A 123 -0.11 -0.40 9.51
N GLU A 124 -1.16 -1.11 9.92
CA GLU A 124 -1.13 -2.57 10.05
C GLU A 124 -0.86 -3.27 8.71
N ALA A 125 -1.51 -2.80 7.64
CA ALA A 125 -1.29 -3.33 6.29
C ALA A 125 0.11 -3.03 5.77
N GLY A 126 0.63 -1.82 6.02
CA GLY A 126 1.99 -1.43 5.69
C GLY A 126 3.01 -2.33 6.38
N MET A 127 2.87 -2.54 7.70
CA MET A 127 3.76 -3.43 8.48
C MET A 127 3.74 -4.87 7.95
N LYS A 128 2.55 -5.41 7.62
CA LYS A 128 2.43 -6.74 7.03
C LYS A 128 3.07 -6.83 5.64
N ALA A 129 2.88 -5.81 4.80
CA ALA A 129 3.47 -5.75 3.47
C ALA A 129 5.00 -5.65 3.53
N VAL A 130 5.54 -4.86 4.47
CA VAL A 130 6.99 -4.78 4.70
C VAL A 130 7.55 -6.15 5.09
N ALA A 131 6.90 -6.86 6.02
CA ALA A 131 7.32 -8.20 6.42
C ALA A 131 7.31 -9.18 5.22
N GLN A 132 6.30 -9.11 4.35
CA GLN A 132 6.22 -9.93 3.14
C GLN A 132 7.30 -9.58 2.10
N VAL A 133 7.58 -8.29 1.88
CA VAL A 133 8.65 -7.84 0.98
C VAL A 133 10.01 -8.31 1.48
N GLN A 134 10.24 -8.29 2.80
CA GLN A 134 11.45 -8.81 3.41
C GLN A 134 11.58 -10.33 3.23
N SER A 135 10.52 -11.10 3.45
CA SER A 135 10.56 -12.56 3.27
C SER A 135 10.78 -12.97 1.81
N ASN A 136 10.17 -12.27 0.85
CA ASN A 136 10.33 -12.55 -0.58
C ASN A 136 11.74 -12.22 -1.10
N ASN A 137 12.38 -11.17 -0.56
CA ASN A 137 13.78 -10.87 -0.85
C ASN A 137 14.73 -11.96 -0.34
N VAL A 138 14.49 -12.54 0.84
CA VAL A 138 15.30 -13.64 1.39
C VAL A 138 15.11 -14.95 0.61
N ALA A 139 13.91 -15.19 0.05
CA ALA A 139 13.67 -16.36 -0.81
C ALA A 139 14.39 -16.23 -2.17
N SER A 140 14.46 -15.02 -2.72
CA SER A 140 15.08 -14.76 -4.02
C SER A 140 16.61 -14.87 -3.97
N THR A 141 17.24 -14.60 -2.83
CA THR A 141 18.71 -14.76 -2.65
C THR A 141 19.16 -16.22 -2.52
N ARG A 142 18.24 -17.19 -2.36
CA ARG A 142 18.56 -18.63 -2.29
C ARG A 142 18.66 -19.32 -3.65
N SER A 143 18.23 -18.66 -4.74
CA SER A 143 18.13 -19.27 -6.07
C SER A 143 19.28 -18.92 -7.02
N SER A 144 20.19 -18.02 -6.63
CA SER A 144 21.31 -17.58 -7.47
C SER A 144 22.64 -17.70 -6.72
N SER A 145 23.24 -18.89 -6.77
CA SER A 145 24.59 -19.14 -6.30
C SER A 145 25.62 -18.52 -7.26
N SER A 146 26.06 -17.30 -6.96
CA SER A 146 27.37 -16.81 -7.38
C SER A 146 27.89 -15.77 -6.40
N SER A 147 29.07 -16.07 -5.88
CA SER A 147 29.75 -15.43 -4.77
C SER A 147 30.02 -13.94 -4.99
N SER A 148 29.25 -13.09 -4.33
CA SER A 148 29.70 -11.76 -3.92
C SER A 148 28.96 -11.39 -2.65
N THR A 149 29.69 -11.29 -1.54
CA THR A 149 29.24 -10.86 -0.22
C THR A 149 28.71 -9.42 -0.29
N SER A 150 27.44 -9.25 -0.65
CA SER A 150 26.70 -8.02 -0.38
C SER A 150 25.56 -8.38 0.56
N ALA A 151 25.59 -7.80 1.77
CA ALA A 151 24.55 -7.93 2.78
C ALA A 151 23.15 -7.81 2.16
N PRO A 152 22.13 -8.55 2.67
CA PRO A 152 20.77 -8.44 2.16
C PRO A 152 20.37 -6.96 2.15
N ILE A 153 19.96 -6.48 0.97
CA ILE A 153 19.47 -5.10 0.79
C ILE A 153 18.23 -4.98 1.68
N GLN A 154 18.41 -4.37 2.85
CA GLN A 154 17.29 -4.07 3.74
C GLN A 154 16.51 -2.94 3.09
N VAL A 155 15.41 -3.28 2.41
CA VAL A 155 14.44 -2.28 1.98
C VAL A 155 13.85 -1.66 3.25
N ARG A 156 14.40 -0.51 3.66
CA ARG A 156 13.95 0.26 4.82
C ARG A 156 12.73 1.06 4.42
N VAL A 157 11.57 0.40 4.38
CA VAL A 157 10.30 1.11 4.16
C VAL A 157 9.81 1.61 5.52
N ASP A 158 9.86 2.93 5.72
CA ASP A 158 9.28 3.58 6.88
C ASP A 158 7.78 3.78 6.66
N VAL A 159 6.98 2.92 7.29
CA VAL A 159 5.51 2.95 7.18
C VAL A 159 4.95 4.25 7.77
N ASP A 160 5.56 4.79 8.82
CA ASP A 160 5.10 6.01 9.48
C ASP A 160 5.35 7.26 8.61
N ALA A 161 6.48 7.32 7.90
CA ALA A 161 6.75 8.36 6.91
C ALA A 161 5.76 8.30 5.74
N LEU A 162 5.34 7.11 5.31
CA LEU A 162 4.36 6.94 4.23
C LEU A 162 2.91 7.28 4.65
N LEU A 163 2.60 7.25 5.95
CA LEU A 163 1.33 7.75 6.48
C LEU A 163 1.28 9.28 6.53
N GLN A 164 2.44 9.94 6.50
CA GLN A 164 2.58 11.39 6.65
C GLN A 164 2.67 12.16 5.33
N VAL A 165 2.79 11.49 4.18
CA VAL A 165 3.01 12.21 2.92
C VAL A 165 1.74 12.99 2.53
N PRO A 166 1.77 14.34 2.52
CA PRO A 166 0.80 15.08 1.75
C PRO A 166 1.04 14.68 0.30
N SER A 167 -0.03 14.33 -0.42
CA SER A 167 0.01 14.01 -1.85
C SER A 167 1.02 14.91 -2.58
N PRO A 168 2.03 14.37 -3.28
CA PRO A 168 2.81 15.21 -4.17
C PRO A 168 1.89 15.56 -5.34
N ARG A 169 1.21 16.71 -5.25
CA ARG A 169 0.92 17.45 -6.47
C ARG A 169 2.29 17.73 -7.07
N ARG A 170 2.68 16.94 -8.07
CA ARG A 170 3.73 17.35 -9.00
C ARG A 170 3.22 18.65 -9.63
N ALA A 171 3.61 19.78 -9.05
CA ALA A 171 3.69 21.02 -9.78
C ALA A 171 4.72 20.77 -10.87
N VAL A 172 4.24 20.47 -12.07
CA VAL A 172 5.07 20.53 -13.27
C VAL A 172 5.45 22.01 -13.40
N PRO A 173 6.74 22.38 -13.40
CA PRO A 173 7.10 23.74 -13.72
C PRO A 173 6.77 23.94 -15.20
N PHE A 174 5.71 24.69 -15.48
CA PHE A 174 5.44 25.20 -16.82
C PHE A 174 6.50 26.26 -17.13
N GLY A 175 7.62 25.79 -17.66
CA GLY A 175 8.74 26.60 -18.11
C GLY A 175 9.23 26.08 -19.44
N MET A 176 8.57 26.51 -20.52
CA MET A 176 9.17 26.52 -21.86
C MET A 176 8.86 27.85 -22.53
N ALA A 177 9.89 28.69 -22.57
CA ALA A 177 10.00 29.80 -23.49
C ALA A 177 10.07 29.30 -24.94
N ARG A 178 9.48 30.04 -25.88
CA ARG A 178 10.20 30.66 -27.02
C ARG A 178 9.24 31.42 -27.97
N ARG A 179 9.60 32.69 -28.19
CA ARG A 179 9.70 33.43 -29.46
C ARG A 179 8.45 33.55 -30.34
N HIS A 180 8.00 34.80 -30.51
CA HIS A 180 8.00 35.47 -31.82
C HIS A 180 8.53 36.88 -31.64
#